data_AF-A0A3M0XL40-F1
#
_entry.id   AF-A0A3M0XL40-F1
#
_cell.length_a   1.000
_cell.length_b   1.000
_cell.length_c   1.000
_cell.angle_alpha   90.00
_cell.angle_beta   90.00
_cell.angle_gamma   90.00
#
_symmetry.space_group_name_H-M   'P 1'
#
loop_
_entity.id
_entity.type
_entity.pdbx_description
1 polymer ?
#
loop_
_entity_poly.entity_id
_entity_poly.type
_entity_poly.pdbx_seq_one_letter_code
_entity_poly.pdbx_strand_id
1 'polypeptide(L)'
;MNPKHHNPTRKRRDRKGNEFWAHAPYNFVPLPEKVVTVDPDKIPGHDVYTGHTGYIDCTLETRSPLYTRCALDPDFFARWADNIREMMKNDAAREQYAQFFHLDDAKQPVIPGSSLRGMVRALVEIAGYGKMQWVTREKLVYRAVGDPSSLGQHYRQQFLGKNKTKRPDTHLDYPSPNLKGGYLTRYGSGWAIRPAREIQGETFVHVDYKDANGITNGFGKQRVYDVYMEPARRQTSNRGKRGQGDLKLDLAITRRILPRESRPVPSGMEAAVLVESGHMSGAHPKHWHCAIYEPDKTATPIPIPDEMWRTYYEDSLVTRGFPTRRLEKEGDPLFYLTDETGSLVFFGPTMMFRVPYPQTPFALVPSNLRESNNIDLAEAIFGWIPEPEREHGRAGRVYFTEAACEAGQEGIWLSDEAITPRVLASPKPTTFQHYLVQDKERGHDPNNKQQLAHYATPPNETTIRGHKLYWHRDSVGLDDVREQVQDWSTDTQHTAIRPVKAGVTFRFRIYFENLRDFELG
;
A
#
# COMPACT_ATOMS: atom_id res chain seq x y z
N MET A 1 -25.00 -18.59 -6.31
CA MET A 1 -24.69 -17.15 -6.11
C MET A 1 -23.34 -17.06 -5.43
N ASN A 2 -22.34 -16.41 -6.01
CA ASN A 2 -20.99 -16.36 -5.41
C ASN A 2 -21.01 -15.67 -4.04
N PRO A 3 -20.24 -16.17 -3.07
CA PRO A 3 -20.16 -15.55 -1.75
C PRO A 3 -19.54 -14.15 -1.88
N LYS A 4 -20.35 -13.13 -1.56
CA LYS A 4 -19.97 -11.72 -1.59
C LYS A 4 -19.38 -11.31 -0.24
N HIS A 5 -18.18 -10.75 -0.24
CA HIS A 5 -17.57 -10.23 0.97
C HIS A 5 -17.99 -8.77 1.22
N HIS A 6 -18.88 -8.57 2.20
CA HIS A 6 -19.36 -7.25 2.62
C HIS A 6 -18.68 -6.85 3.93
N ASN A 7 -17.94 -5.74 3.89
CA ASN A 7 -17.44 -5.11 5.10
C ASN A 7 -17.53 -3.58 4.97
N PRO A 8 -18.48 -2.90 5.65
CA PRO A 8 -19.39 -3.41 6.70
C PRO A 8 -20.43 -4.43 6.18
N THR A 9 -21.04 -5.19 7.10
CA THR A 9 -22.08 -6.20 6.79
C THR A 9 -23.48 -5.58 6.61
N ARG A 10 -23.56 -4.25 6.47
CA ARG A 10 -24.78 -3.50 6.16
C ARG A 10 -24.53 -2.48 5.05
N LYS A 11 -25.59 -2.10 4.33
CA LYS A 11 -25.52 -1.02 3.35
C LYS A 11 -25.03 0.28 4.00
N ARG A 12 -24.19 1.01 3.27
CA ARG A 12 -23.76 2.36 3.63
C ARG A 12 -24.57 3.37 2.83
N ARG A 13 -24.71 4.58 3.37
CA ARG A 13 -25.23 5.73 2.63
C ARG A 13 -24.09 6.61 2.15
N ASP A 14 -24.15 7.00 0.88
CA ASP A 14 -23.25 8.02 0.34
C ASP A 14 -23.66 9.43 0.82
N ARG A 15 -22.94 10.47 0.40
CA ARG A 15 -23.27 11.86 0.76
C ARG A 15 -24.62 12.34 0.22
N LYS A 16 -25.15 11.67 -0.80
CA LYS A 16 -26.45 11.95 -1.42
C LYS A 16 -27.58 11.12 -0.80
N GLY A 17 -27.28 10.27 0.19
CA GLY A 17 -28.23 9.40 0.85
C GLY A 17 -28.48 8.07 0.14
N ASN A 18 -27.83 7.80 -0.99
CA ASN A 18 -28.01 6.54 -1.73
C ASN A 18 -27.39 5.38 -0.96
N GLU A 19 -28.13 4.27 -0.86
CA GLU A 19 -27.64 3.07 -0.20
C GLU A 19 -26.80 2.23 -1.17
N PHE A 20 -25.61 1.83 -0.72
CA PHE A 20 -24.70 0.97 -1.48
C PHE A 20 -24.02 -0.05 -0.58
N TRP A 21 -23.61 -1.18 -1.16
CA TRP A 21 -22.77 -2.16 -0.50
C TRP A 21 -21.30 -1.84 -0.74
N ALA A 22 -20.49 -1.87 0.32
CA ALA A 22 -19.04 -1.92 0.17
C ALA A 22 -18.63 -3.37 -0.11
N HIS A 23 -18.38 -3.69 -1.38
CA HIS A 23 -18.03 -5.03 -1.83
C HIS A 23 -16.59 -5.05 -2.35
N ALA A 24 -15.79 -6.01 -1.88
CA ALA A 24 -14.51 -6.30 -2.48
C ALA A 24 -14.71 -7.17 -3.74
N PRO A 25 -14.04 -6.91 -4.88
CA PRO A 25 -14.21 -7.72 -6.10
C PRO A 25 -13.59 -9.13 -5.99
N TYR A 26 -13.12 -9.51 -4.80
CA TYR A 26 -12.48 -10.76 -4.44
C TYR A 26 -13.03 -11.22 -3.09
N ASN A 27 -12.75 -12.46 -2.74
CA ASN A 27 -13.00 -13.01 -1.41
C ASN A 27 -11.75 -13.76 -0.95
N PHE A 28 -11.84 -14.37 0.22
CA PHE A 28 -10.73 -15.09 0.82
C PHE A 28 -11.16 -16.52 1.12
N VAL A 29 -10.31 -17.46 0.75
CA VAL A 29 -10.30 -18.76 1.42
C VAL A 29 -9.62 -18.54 2.77
N PRO A 30 -10.26 -18.85 3.90
CA PRO A 30 -9.67 -18.68 5.22
C PRO A 30 -8.31 -19.37 5.35
N LEU A 31 -7.50 -18.91 6.31
CA LEU A 31 -6.29 -19.62 6.69
C LEU A 31 -6.64 -21.05 7.15
N PRO A 32 -5.82 -22.06 6.83
CA PRO A 32 -6.04 -23.42 7.29
C PRO A 32 -5.87 -23.50 8.82
N GLU A 33 -6.57 -24.42 9.47
CA GLU A 33 -6.47 -24.61 10.94
C GLU A 33 -5.08 -25.13 11.35
N LYS A 34 -4.41 -25.84 10.44
CA LYS A 34 -3.04 -26.36 10.59
C LYS A 34 -2.39 -26.50 9.21
N VAL A 35 -1.06 -26.51 9.19
CA VAL A 35 -0.32 -26.92 7.99
C VAL A 35 -0.32 -28.44 7.90
N VAL A 36 -0.64 -29.00 6.74
CA VAL A 36 -0.43 -30.43 6.46
C VAL A 36 0.96 -30.59 5.88
N THR A 37 1.83 -31.26 6.64
CA THR A 37 3.23 -31.43 6.28
C THR A 37 3.48 -32.76 5.58
N VAL A 38 4.46 -32.74 4.68
CA VAL A 38 5.04 -33.91 4.02
C VAL A 38 6.35 -34.23 4.70
N ASP A 39 6.50 -35.48 5.11
CA ASP A 39 7.75 -36.01 5.64
C ASP A 39 8.84 -35.93 4.56
N PRO A 40 9.96 -35.20 4.79
CA PRO A 40 11.03 -35.03 3.82
C PRO A 40 11.58 -36.36 3.29
N ASP A 41 11.63 -37.40 4.11
CA ASP A 41 12.15 -38.72 3.75
C ASP A 41 11.25 -39.46 2.74
N LYS A 42 9.98 -39.05 2.63
CA LYS A 42 9.04 -39.59 1.65
C LYS A 42 9.19 -38.94 0.28
N ILE A 43 9.90 -37.81 0.19
CA ILE A 43 10.11 -37.06 -1.05
C ILE A 43 11.43 -37.51 -1.69
N PRO A 44 11.39 -38.43 -2.69
CA PRO A 44 12.60 -39.06 -3.23
C PRO A 44 13.58 -38.03 -3.79
N GLY A 45 14.88 -38.22 -3.54
CA GLY A 45 15.94 -37.40 -4.13
C GLY A 45 15.84 -37.34 -5.66
N HIS A 46 16.44 -36.31 -6.27
CA HIS A 46 16.44 -36.17 -7.73
C HIS A 46 17.23 -37.27 -8.45
N ASP A 47 18.00 -38.06 -7.72
CA ASP A 47 18.78 -39.22 -8.15
C ASP A 47 18.08 -40.57 -7.91
N VAL A 48 16.89 -40.59 -7.29
CA VAL A 48 16.17 -41.82 -6.89
C VAL A 48 14.82 -41.90 -7.58
N TYR A 49 14.66 -42.76 -8.59
CA TYR A 49 13.43 -42.89 -9.38
C TYR A 49 12.56 -44.07 -8.90
N THR A 50 11.66 -43.81 -7.94
CA THR A 50 10.77 -44.83 -7.35
C THR A 50 9.28 -44.42 -7.36
N GLY A 51 8.97 -43.23 -7.86
CA GLY A 51 7.61 -42.73 -8.06
C GLY A 51 7.15 -42.82 -9.50
N HIS A 52 5.99 -42.25 -9.77
CA HIS A 52 5.38 -42.19 -11.10
C HIS A 52 5.95 -41.05 -11.92
N THR A 53 6.21 -41.33 -13.19
CA THR A 53 6.63 -40.35 -14.18
C THR A 53 5.69 -40.45 -15.36
N GLY A 54 5.23 -39.31 -15.87
CA GLY A 54 4.26 -39.29 -16.95
C GLY A 54 3.83 -37.88 -17.29
N TYR A 55 2.66 -37.78 -17.91
CA TYR A 55 2.06 -36.51 -18.23
C TYR A 55 0.53 -36.58 -18.15
N ILE A 56 -0.08 -35.41 -17.99
CA ILE A 56 -1.53 -35.20 -18.04
C ILE A 56 -1.82 -34.38 -19.29
N ASP A 57 -2.65 -34.89 -20.19
CA ASP A 57 -3.19 -34.12 -21.32
C ASP A 57 -4.35 -33.24 -20.83
N CYS A 58 -4.23 -31.93 -21.01
CA CYS A 58 -5.20 -30.96 -20.52
C CYS A 58 -5.86 -30.21 -21.67
N THR A 59 -7.18 -30.01 -21.55
CA THR A 59 -7.99 -29.13 -22.40
C THR A 59 -8.64 -28.09 -21.50
N LEU A 60 -8.44 -26.81 -21.80
CA LEU A 60 -8.95 -25.66 -21.04
C LEU A 60 -9.88 -24.85 -21.91
N GLU A 61 -11.14 -24.72 -21.48
CA GLU A 61 -12.13 -23.86 -22.11
C GLU A 61 -12.31 -22.57 -21.28
N THR A 62 -12.17 -21.40 -21.90
CA THR A 62 -12.39 -20.12 -21.23
C THR A 62 -13.88 -19.92 -20.91
N ARG A 63 -14.28 -19.92 -19.64
CA ARG A 63 -15.68 -19.67 -19.24
C ARG A 63 -16.09 -18.19 -19.21
N SER A 64 -15.11 -17.30 -19.24
CA SER A 64 -15.26 -15.84 -19.31
C SER A 64 -14.13 -15.27 -20.18
N PRO A 65 -14.21 -14.00 -20.62
CA PRO A 65 -13.09 -13.40 -21.31
C PRO A 65 -11.80 -13.53 -20.49
N LEU A 66 -10.73 -13.93 -21.16
CA LEU A 66 -9.43 -14.21 -20.55
C LEU A 66 -8.39 -13.27 -21.15
N TYR A 67 -7.46 -12.83 -20.30
CA TYR A 67 -6.33 -12.02 -20.74
C TYR A 67 -5.07 -12.35 -19.92
N THR A 68 -3.99 -12.66 -20.63
CA THR A 68 -2.62 -12.68 -20.12
C THR A 68 -1.78 -11.79 -21.02
N ARG A 69 -1.14 -10.77 -20.46
CA ARG A 69 -0.38 -9.79 -21.24
C ARG A 69 0.88 -10.42 -21.84
N CYS A 70 1.19 -10.08 -23.10
CA CYS A 70 2.47 -10.45 -23.71
C CYS A 70 3.67 -9.75 -23.04
N ALA A 71 4.81 -10.43 -23.01
CA ALA A 71 6.06 -9.77 -22.64
C ALA A 71 6.34 -8.60 -23.59
N LEU A 72 6.91 -7.52 -23.05
CA LEU A 72 7.26 -6.34 -23.84
C LEU A 72 8.67 -6.49 -24.37
N ASP A 73 8.84 -6.08 -25.63
CA ASP A 73 10.15 -5.91 -26.23
C ASP A 73 11.01 -4.90 -25.42
N PRO A 74 12.32 -5.13 -25.25
CA PRO A 74 13.18 -4.24 -24.47
C PRO A 74 13.19 -2.79 -24.94
N ASP A 75 13.18 -2.53 -26.25
CA ASP A 75 13.17 -1.18 -26.80
C ASP A 75 11.81 -0.52 -26.57
N PHE A 76 10.72 -1.29 -26.70
CA PHE A 76 9.39 -0.83 -26.32
C PHE A 76 9.33 -0.45 -24.84
N PHE A 77 9.84 -1.31 -23.96
CA PHE A 77 9.86 -1.08 -22.52
C PHE A 77 10.67 0.17 -22.16
N ALA A 78 11.90 0.30 -22.68
CA ALA A 78 12.76 1.45 -22.42
C ALA A 78 12.11 2.77 -22.87
N ARG A 79 11.36 2.75 -23.97
CA ARG A 79 10.68 3.94 -24.49
C ARG A 79 9.45 4.33 -23.67
N TRP A 80 8.66 3.35 -23.22
CA TRP A 80 7.30 3.60 -22.73
C TRP A 80 7.05 3.31 -21.24
N ALA A 81 7.92 2.57 -20.54
CA ALA A 81 7.67 2.14 -19.16
C ALA A 81 7.38 3.31 -18.20
N ASP A 82 8.14 4.41 -18.32
CA ASP A 82 7.96 5.61 -17.50
C ASP A 82 6.98 6.63 -18.12
N ASN A 83 6.48 6.37 -19.34
CA ASN A 83 5.69 7.30 -20.14
C ASN A 83 4.36 6.67 -20.63
N ILE A 84 3.73 5.82 -19.80
CA ILE A 84 2.48 5.12 -20.15
C ILE A 84 1.40 6.07 -20.68
N ARG A 85 1.31 7.31 -20.19
CA ARG A 85 0.33 8.30 -20.69
C ARG A 85 0.54 8.66 -22.16
N GLU A 86 1.78 8.88 -22.56
CA GLU A 86 2.11 9.20 -23.94
C GLU A 86 1.98 7.95 -24.82
N MET A 87 2.31 6.77 -24.29
CA MET A 87 2.08 5.49 -24.96
C MET A 87 0.59 5.29 -25.28
N MET A 88 -0.32 5.59 -24.34
CA MET A 88 -1.76 5.42 -24.55
C MET A 88 -2.35 6.37 -25.62
N LYS A 89 -1.68 7.49 -25.93
CA LYS A 89 -2.06 8.41 -27.02
C LYS A 89 -1.55 7.95 -28.39
N ASN A 90 -0.67 6.96 -28.43
CA ASN A 90 -0.11 6.41 -29.66
C ASN A 90 -0.80 5.07 -29.98
N ASP A 91 -1.63 5.05 -31.02
CA ASP A 91 -2.45 3.88 -31.35
C ASP A 91 -1.63 2.62 -31.63
N ALA A 92 -0.49 2.75 -32.34
CA ALA A 92 0.39 1.61 -32.63
C ALA A 92 1.03 1.04 -31.35
N ALA A 93 1.52 1.92 -30.48
CA ALA A 93 2.11 1.51 -29.21
C ALA A 93 1.06 0.89 -28.28
N ARG A 94 -0.14 1.46 -28.25
CA ARG A 94 -1.28 0.94 -27.48
C ARG A 94 -1.68 -0.46 -27.94
N GLU A 95 -1.78 -0.68 -29.25
CA GLU A 95 -2.11 -2.00 -29.81
C GLU A 95 -1.04 -3.03 -29.48
N GLN A 96 0.25 -2.68 -29.63
CA GLN A 96 1.37 -3.55 -29.24
C GLN A 96 1.34 -3.89 -27.75
N TYR A 97 1.07 -2.91 -26.88
CA TYR A 97 1.00 -3.10 -25.43
C TYR A 97 -0.18 -3.98 -24.99
N ALA A 98 -1.26 -3.98 -25.76
CA ALA A 98 -2.50 -4.68 -25.46
C ALA A 98 -2.49 -6.17 -25.84
N GLN A 99 -1.47 -6.64 -26.57
CA GLN A 99 -1.42 -7.99 -27.09
C GLN A 99 -1.55 -9.04 -25.96
N PHE A 100 -2.40 -10.03 -26.21
CA PHE A 100 -2.43 -11.26 -25.43
C PHE A 100 -1.10 -12.00 -25.64
N PHE A 101 -0.63 -12.73 -24.64
CA PHE A 101 0.62 -13.48 -24.72
C PHE A 101 0.66 -14.43 -25.93
N HIS A 102 1.74 -14.38 -26.69
CA HIS A 102 2.00 -15.24 -27.83
C HIS A 102 3.51 -15.50 -27.92
N LEU A 103 3.90 -16.48 -28.72
CA LEU A 103 5.31 -16.80 -28.94
C LEU A 103 5.83 -16.06 -30.18
N ASP A 104 5.21 -16.32 -31.33
CA ASP A 104 5.64 -15.79 -32.63
C ASP A 104 4.57 -14.95 -33.34
N ASP A 105 3.29 -15.35 -33.24
CA ASP A 105 2.17 -14.71 -33.94
C ASP A 105 1.12 -14.20 -32.94
N ALA A 106 0.90 -12.89 -32.91
CA ALA A 106 -0.10 -12.24 -32.07
C ALA A 106 -1.54 -12.69 -32.35
N LYS A 107 -1.80 -13.33 -33.51
CA LYS A 107 -3.10 -13.94 -33.83
C LYS A 107 -3.29 -15.32 -33.21
N GLN A 108 -2.22 -15.93 -32.69
CA GLN A 108 -2.21 -17.24 -32.05
C GLN A 108 -1.92 -17.08 -30.56
N PRO A 109 -2.93 -16.75 -29.74
CA PRO A 109 -2.74 -16.56 -28.31
C PRO A 109 -2.31 -17.87 -27.63
N VAL A 110 -1.44 -17.73 -26.64
CA VAL A 110 -0.90 -18.79 -25.82
C VAL A 110 -1.04 -18.40 -24.35
N ILE A 111 -1.44 -19.32 -23.49
CA ILE A 111 -1.37 -19.08 -22.04
C ILE A 111 0.00 -19.56 -21.55
N PRO A 112 0.79 -18.69 -20.87
CA PRO A 112 2.09 -19.07 -20.35
C PRO A 112 2.03 -20.33 -19.46
N GLY A 113 2.91 -21.30 -19.72
CA GLY A 113 3.02 -22.49 -18.85
C GLY A 113 3.37 -22.10 -17.41
N SER A 114 4.14 -21.03 -17.23
CA SER A 114 4.44 -20.42 -15.92
C SER A 114 3.21 -19.86 -15.21
N SER A 115 2.26 -19.26 -15.95
CA SER A 115 0.99 -18.77 -15.41
C SER A 115 0.11 -19.93 -14.93
N LEU A 116 0.02 -21.00 -15.73
CA LEU A 116 -0.71 -22.21 -15.37
C LEU A 116 -0.08 -22.89 -14.15
N ARG A 117 1.24 -23.06 -14.14
CA ARG A 117 1.99 -23.62 -13.00
C ARG A 117 1.73 -22.81 -11.73
N GLY A 118 1.82 -21.48 -11.79
CA GLY A 118 1.58 -20.60 -10.64
C GLY A 118 0.13 -20.68 -10.12
N MET A 119 -0.85 -20.70 -11.03
CA MET A 119 -2.25 -20.86 -10.69
C MET A 119 -2.51 -22.21 -10.01
N VAL A 120 -2.07 -23.32 -10.60
CA VAL A 120 -2.27 -24.66 -10.03
C VAL A 120 -1.52 -24.81 -8.70
N ARG A 121 -0.29 -24.30 -8.59
CA ARG A 121 0.45 -24.28 -7.31
C ARG A 121 -0.36 -23.60 -6.22
N ALA A 122 -0.90 -22.40 -6.48
CA ALA A 122 -1.68 -21.67 -5.50
C ALA A 122 -2.94 -22.45 -5.07
N LEU A 123 -3.58 -23.18 -5.98
CA LEU A 123 -4.71 -24.05 -5.64
C LEU A 123 -4.29 -25.26 -4.80
N VAL A 124 -3.13 -25.86 -5.07
CA VAL A 124 -2.56 -26.95 -4.25
C VAL A 124 -2.15 -26.45 -2.87
N GLU A 125 -1.58 -25.24 -2.76
CA GLU A 125 -1.28 -24.59 -1.48
C GLU A 125 -2.56 -24.44 -0.65
N ILE A 126 -3.67 -24.00 -1.26
CA ILE A 126 -4.94 -23.80 -0.56
C ILE A 126 -5.58 -25.15 -0.19
N ALA A 127 -5.77 -26.04 -1.16
CA ALA A 127 -6.49 -27.30 -0.98
C ALA A 127 -5.70 -28.30 -0.13
N GLY A 128 -4.38 -28.29 -0.22
CA GLY A 128 -3.47 -29.14 0.54
C GLY A 128 -3.10 -28.60 1.92
N TYR A 129 -3.73 -27.51 2.38
CA TYR A 129 -3.44 -26.89 3.69
C TYR A 129 -1.96 -26.51 3.83
N GLY A 130 -1.42 -25.89 2.78
CA GLY A 130 -0.05 -25.42 2.72
C GLY A 130 0.20 -24.19 3.59
N LYS A 131 1.47 -23.81 3.71
CA LYS A 131 1.90 -22.67 4.52
C LYS A 131 1.48 -21.35 3.87
N MET A 132 1.16 -20.36 4.71
CA MET A 132 0.89 -18.99 4.27
C MET A 132 2.18 -18.16 4.27
N GLN A 133 2.97 -18.33 3.22
CA GLN A 133 4.29 -17.71 3.07
C GLN A 133 4.30 -16.44 2.20
N TRP A 134 3.36 -16.33 1.26
CA TRP A 134 3.29 -15.24 0.27
C TRP A 134 2.62 -13.97 0.81
N VAL A 135 3.14 -13.45 1.93
CA VAL A 135 2.63 -12.24 2.58
C VAL A 135 3.80 -11.31 2.85
N THR A 136 3.63 -10.02 2.50
CA THR A 136 4.72 -9.05 2.61
C THR A 136 5.23 -8.92 4.05
N ARG A 137 6.56 -8.98 4.17
CA ARG A 137 7.32 -8.72 5.41
C ARG A 137 7.60 -7.23 5.60
N GLU A 138 7.23 -6.38 4.64
CA GLU A 138 7.44 -4.95 4.73
C GLU A 138 6.31 -4.26 5.52
N LYS A 139 6.66 -3.22 6.28
CA LYS A 139 5.67 -2.41 6.99
C LYS A 139 4.92 -1.51 6.02
N LEU A 140 3.59 -1.56 6.07
CA LEU A 140 2.78 -0.66 5.25
C LEU A 140 2.78 0.76 5.87
N VAL A 141 2.84 1.79 5.02
CA VAL A 141 2.89 3.19 5.46
C VAL A 141 1.54 3.90 5.23
N TYR A 142 1.02 4.56 6.28
CA TYR A 142 -0.33 5.11 6.29
C TYR A 142 -0.41 6.51 6.89
N ARG A 143 -1.51 7.21 6.55
CA ARG A 143 -1.91 8.48 7.17
C ARG A 143 -3.42 8.51 7.28
N ALA A 144 -3.92 8.73 8.49
CA ALA A 144 -5.34 8.58 8.82
C ALA A 144 -5.91 9.80 9.57
N VAL A 145 -5.44 11.02 9.24
CA VAL A 145 -5.81 12.29 9.91
C VAL A 145 -7.32 12.49 10.02
N GLY A 146 -8.03 12.33 8.90
CA GLY A 146 -9.47 12.52 8.79
C GLY A 146 -10.27 11.22 8.85
N ASP A 147 -9.62 10.10 9.18
CA ASP A 147 -10.28 8.81 9.25
C ASP A 147 -11.12 8.75 10.55
N PRO A 148 -12.44 8.49 10.46
CA PRO A 148 -13.29 8.42 11.63
C PRO A 148 -13.25 7.06 12.35
N SER A 149 -12.46 6.09 11.88
CA SER A 149 -12.33 4.75 12.48
C SER A 149 -11.30 4.69 13.62
N SER A 150 -11.20 3.52 14.27
CA SER A 150 -10.14 3.14 15.21
C SER A 150 -8.74 3.46 14.66
N LEU A 151 -8.48 3.24 13.37
CA LEU A 151 -7.19 3.60 12.75
C LEU A 151 -6.91 5.10 12.85
N GLY A 152 -7.91 5.93 12.56
CA GLY A 152 -7.78 7.38 12.67
C GLY A 152 -7.64 7.86 14.11
N GLN A 153 -8.26 7.16 15.07
CA GLN A 153 -8.01 7.41 16.49
C GLN A 153 -6.55 7.11 16.86
N HIS A 154 -6.05 5.94 16.47
CA HIS A 154 -4.68 5.50 16.73
C HIS A 154 -3.64 6.45 16.12
N TYR A 155 -3.83 6.87 14.87
CA TYR A 155 -2.97 7.87 14.21
C TYR A 155 -3.00 9.21 14.96
N ARG A 156 -4.19 9.74 15.27
CA ARG A 156 -4.31 11.05 15.91
C ARG A 156 -3.79 11.05 17.34
N GLN A 157 -3.87 9.95 18.08
CA GLN A 157 -3.28 9.87 19.42
C GLN A 157 -1.77 10.09 19.39
N GLN A 158 -1.08 9.60 18.36
CA GLN A 158 0.37 9.79 18.19
C GLN A 158 0.71 11.26 17.87
N PHE A 159 0.00 11.85 16.91
CA PHE A 159 0.33 13.21 16.42
C PHE A 159 -0.30 14.35 17.22
N LEU A 160 -1.47 14.13 17.80
CA LEU A 160 -2.28 15.15 18.49
C LEU A 160 -2.30 14.98 20.01
N GLY A 161 -1.69 13.91 20.55
CA GLY A 161 -1.65 13.63 21.98
C GLY A 161 -2.94 13.05 22.55
N LYS A 162 -2.92 12.85 23.88
CA LYS A 162 -4.05 12.32 24.67
C LYS A 162 -5.07 13.44 24.92
N ASN A 163 -6.36 13.11 24.90
CA ASN A 163 -7.43 14.06 25.24
C ASN A 163 -7.41 14.34 26.75
N LYS A 164 -7.26 15.60 27.14
CA LYS A 164 -7.26 16.06 28.54
C LYS A 164 -8.65 16.09 29.18
N THR A 165 -9.70 15.99 28.36
CA THR A 165 -11.10 15.97 28.81
C THR A 165 -11.83 14.70 28.34
N LYS A 166 -13.05 14.50 28.85
CA LYS A 166 -13.94 13.42 28.41
C LYS A 166 -14.67 13.82 27.12
N ARG A 167 -14.92 12.83 26.25
CA ARG A 167 -15.80 13.02 25.10
C ARG A 167 -17.21 13.41 25.58
N PRO A 168 -17.97 14.23 24.82
CA PRO A 168 -17.71 14.66 23.44
C PRO A 168 -16.69 15.80 23.30
N ASP A 169 -16.31 16.46 24.40
CA ASP A 169 -15.33 17.53 24.37
C ASP A 169 -13.92 17.03 24.06
N THR A 170 -13.11 17.90 23.46
CA THR A 170 -11.74 17.61 23.09
C THR A 170 -10.83 18.75 23.52
N HIS A 171 -9.85 18.46 24.38
CA HIS A 171 -8.79 19.38 24.77
C HIS A 171 -7.45 18.67 24.59
N LEU A 172 -6.63 19.16 23.66
CA LEU A 172 -5.38 18.52 23.25
C LEU A 172 -4.20 19.47 23.38
N ASP A 173 -3.06 18.88 23.75
CA ASP A 173 -1.74 19.43 23.44
C ASP A 173 -1.50 19.31 21.93
N TYR A 174 -1.58 20.41 21.18
CA TYR A 174 -1.56 20.41 19.72
C TYR A 174 -0.35 21.13 19.12
N PRO A 175 0.55 20.41 18.41
CA PRO A 175 0.56 18.96 18.28
C PRO A 175 1.04 18.30 19.59
N SER A 176 1.07 16.97 19.57
CA SER A 176 1.69 16.16 20.63
C SER A 176 3.08 16.73 20.97
N PRO A 177 3.46 16.86 22.26
CA PRO A 177 4.80 17.31 22.65
C PRO A 177 5.92 16.40 22.13
N ASN A 178 5.59 15.16 21.77
CA ASN A 178 6.50 14.19 21.18
C ASN A 178 6.76 14.42 19.68
N LEU A 179 5.96 15.28 19.03
CA LEU A 179 6.18 15.69 17.65
C LEU A 179 7.10 16.92 17.64
N LYS A 180 8.29 16.77 17.07
CA LYS A 180 9.33 17.80 17.08
C LYS A 180 9.76 18.19 15.67
N GLY A 181 10.34 19.38 15.55
CA GLY A 181 10.98 19.90 14.33
C GLY A 181 12.48 19.67 14.36
N GLY A 182 13.07 19.42 13.19
CA GLY A 182 14.51 19.24 13.03
C GLY A 182 14.94 19.32 11.58
N TYR A 183 16.17 18.90 11.32
CA TYR A 183 16.80 18.99 10.01
C TYR A 183 17.55 17.72 9.67
N LEU A 184 17.48 17.30 8.41
CA LEU A 184 18.27 16.20 7.91
C LEU A 184 19.76 16.58 7.92
N THR A 185 20.63 15.74 8.46
CA THR A 185 22.09 15.96 8.49
C THR A 185 22.85 14.67 8.20
N ARG A 186 24.05 14.77 7.65
CA ARG A 186 24.89 13.59 7.41
C ARG A 186 25.40 13.00 8.71
N TYR A 187 25.40 11.67 8.80
CA TYR A 187 25.92 10.94 9.97
C TYR A 187 26.52 9.61 9.52
N GLY A 188 27.86 9.52 9.56
CA GLY A 188 28.58 8.39 8.95
C GLY A 188 28.26 8.27 7.46
N SER A 189 27.89 7.07 7.00
CA SER A 189 27.41 6.79 5.64
C SER A 189 25.92 7.07 5.44
N GLY A 190 25.17 7.34 6.52
CA GLY A 190 23.72 7.46 6.51
C GLY A 190 23.21 8.87 6.83
N TRP A 191 21.99 8.91 7.35
CA TRP A 191 21.30 10.14 7.73
C TRP A 191 21.01 10.18 9.23
N ALA A 192 21.01 11.39 9.78
CA ALA A 192 20.52 11.67 11.12
C ALA A 192 19.60 12.88 11.11
N ILE A 193 18.93 13.09 12.23
CA ILE A 193 18.13 14.28 12.51
C ILE A 193 18.92 15.16 13.45
N ARG A 194 19.24 16.39 13.02
CA ARG A 194 19.67 17.46 13.92
C ARG A 194 18.41 18.09 14.53
N PRO A 195 18.20 18.02 15.86
CA PRO A 195 17.06 18.70 16.49
C PRO A 195 17.09 20.20 16.21
N ALA A 196 15.90 20.82 16.08
CA ALA A 196 15.80 22.27 16.11
C ALA A 196 16.00 22.80 17.54
N ARG A 197 16.41 24.06 17.67
CA ARG A 197 16.45 24.74 18.97
C ARG A 197 15.07 24.72 19.62
N GLU A 198 15.04 24.44 20.92
CA GLU A 198 13.81 24.50 21.71
C GLU A 198 13.68 25.91 22.32
N ILE A 199 12.72 26.69 21.84
CA ILE A 199 12.49 28.07 22.26
C ILE A 199 11.07 28.18 22.80
N GLN A 200 10.94 28.65 24.04
CA GLN A 200 9.66 28.68 24.78
C GLN A 200 8.97 27.30 24.86
N GLY A 201 9.76 26.22 24.94
CA GLY A 201 9.28 24.85 25.04
C GLY A 201 8.80 24.23 23.72
N GLU A 202 9.07 24.87 22.59
CA GLU A 202 8.65 24.40 21.26
C GLU A 202 9.85 24.34 20.31
N THR A 203 9.90 23.31 19.47
CA THR A 203 10.91 23.18 18.38
C THR A 203 10.41 23.75 17.05
N PHE A 204 9.10 24.01 16.96
CA PHE A 204 8.45 24.70 15.85
C PHE A 204 7.14 25.33 16.32
N VAL A 205 6.63 26.29 15.56
CA VAL A 205 5.35 26.96 15.84
C VAL A 205 4.44 26.95 14.62
N HIS A 206 3.15 27.20 14.84
CA HIS A 206 2.21 27.39 13.74
C HIS A 206 2.24 28.83 13.22
N VAL A 207 2.04 28.97 11.91
CA VAL A 207 1.89 30.25 11.22
C VAL A 207 0.59 30.23 10.44
N ASP A 208 -0.28 31.20 10.67
CA ASP A 208 -1.54 31.33 9.94
C ASP A 208 -1.31 31.63 8.47
N TYR A 209 -2.17 31.10 7.60
CA TYR A 209 -2.10 31.38 6.17
C TYR A 209 -2.11 32.88 5.88
N LYS A 210 -2.92 33.66 6.61
CA LYS A 210 -2.96 35.12 6.40
C LYS A 210 -1.61 35.78 6.69
N ASP A 211 -0.91 35.29 7.72
CA ASP A 211 0.35 35.83 8.20
C ASP A 211 1.52 35.33 7.31
N ALA A 212 1.43 34.09 6.81
CA ALA A 212 2.41 33.49 5.91
C ALA A 212 2.30 33.96 4.45
N ASN A 213 1.13 34.47 4.02
CA ASN A 213 0.85 34.75 2.61
C ASN A 213 1.83 35.74 1.97
N GLY A 214 2.34 36.72 2.74
CA GLY A 214 3.35 37.67 2.26
C GLY A 214 4.68 37.01 1.88
N ILE A 215 4.94 35.79 2.35
CA ILE A 215 6.14 35.00 2.05
C ILE A 215 5.82 33.94 1.00
N THR A 216 4.74 33.19 1.19
CA THR A 216 4.42 32.03 0.35
C THR A 216 3.78 32.39 -0.99
N ASN A 217 3.17 33.59 -1.09
CA ASN A 217 2.42 34.07 -2.24
C ASN A 217 1.37 33.03 -2.71
N GLY A 218 0.48 32.62 -1.81
CA GLY A 218 -0.48 31.54 -1.99
C GLY A 218 -0.19 30.31 -1.12
N PHE A 219 -0.78 29.18 -1.49
CA PHE A 219 -0.71 27.94 -0.70
C PHE A 219 -0.65 26.68 -1.58
N GLY A 220 -0.10 25.61 -1.02
CA GLY A 220 -0.12 24.27 -1.62
C GLY A 220 1.09 23.94 -2.50
N LYS A 221 2.10 24.82 -2.59
CA LYS A 221 3.31 24.62 -3.41
C LYS A 221 4.31 23.64 -2.79
N GLN A 222 4.16 23.36 -1.49
CA GLN A 222 4.99 22.43 -0.72
C GLN A 222 6.48 22.82 -0.63
N ARG A 223 6.73 24.12 -0.50
CA ARG A 223 8.07 24.71 -0.46
C ARG A 223 8.50 25.00 0.97
N VAL A 224 9.76 25.38 1.10
CA VAL A 224 10.36 25.84 2.35
C VAL A 224 10.89 27.26 2.14
N TYR A 225 10.80 28.10 3.17
CA TYR A 225 11.22 29.49 3.11
C TYR A 225 12.00 29.83 4.38
N ASP A 226 13.17 30.43 4.23
CA ASP A 226 13.90 30.98 5.36
C ASP A 226 13.19 32.24 5.85
N VAL A 227 12.99 32.34 7.16
CA VAL A 227 12.20 33.41 7.78
C VAL A 227 12.81 33.86 9.11
N TYR A 228 12.40 35.05 9.54
CA TYR A 228 12.42 35.44 10.93
C TYR A 228 11.00 35.36 11.50
N MET A 229 10.85 34.93 12.74
CA MET A 229 9.56 34.93 13.41
C MET A 229 9.69 35.26 14.89
N GLU A 230 8.65 35.88 15.45
CA GLU A 230 8.55 36.05 16.90
C GLU A 230 8.25 34.68 17.55
N PRO A 231 9.06 34.23 18.53
CA PRO A 231 8.80 32.99 19.25
C PRO A 231 7.44 33.02 19.94
N ALA A 232 6.77 31.87 19.93
CA ALA A 232 5.48 31.71 20.58
C ALA A 232 5.52 30.52 21.54
N ARG A 233 4.93 30.70 22.73
CA ARG A 233 4.65 29.63 23.67
C ARG A 233 3.26 29.06 23.43
N ARG A 234 3.07 27.83 23.86
CA ARG A 234 1.78 27.15 23.85
C ARG A 234 0.74 27.91 24.67
N GLN A 235 -0.43 28.19 24.08
CA GLN A 235 -1.57 28.81 24.76
C GLN A 235 -2.86 28.09 24.39
N THR A 236 -3.81 28.02 25.32
CA THR A 236 -5.13 27.44 25.08
C THR A 236 -5.92 28.30 24.10
N SER A 237 -6.24 27.73 22.94
CA SER A 237 -7.09 28.31 21.92
C SER A 237 -8.44 27.57 21.88
N ASN A 238 -9.53 28.30 22.13
CA ASN A 238 -10.88 27.78 21.90
C ASN A 238 -11.18 27.79 20.39
N ARG A 239 -11.43 26.61 19.82
CA ARG A 239 -11.71 26.40 18.40
C ARG A 239 -13.20 26.23 18.11
N GLY A 240 -14.05 26.41 19.12
CA GLY A 240 -15.50 26.30 19.02
C GLY A 240 -15.98 24.85 18.91
N LYS A 241 -17.23 24.70 18.44
CA LYS A 241 -17.90 23.40 18.36
C LYS A 241 -17.32 22.51 17.27
N ARG A 242 -17.14 21.23 17.59
CA ARG A 242 -16.77 20.17 16.65
C ARG A 242 -17.69 18.97 16.84
N GLY A 243 -18.76 18.90 16.06
CA GLY A 243 -19.82 17.92 16.28
C GLY A 243 -20.63 18.28 17.53
N GLN A 244 -20.71 17.35 18.49
CA GLN A 244 -21.49 17.55 19.72
C GLN A 244 -20.71 18.18 20.88
N GLY A 245 -19.39 18.29 20.80
CA GLY A 245 -18.54 18.85 21.87
C GLY A 245 -17.72 20.06 21.42
N ASP A 246 -17.06 20.70 22.39
CA ASP A 246 -16.14 21.80 22.15
C ASP A 246 -14.72 21.31 21.86
N LEU A 247 -13.99 22.07 21.04
CA LEU A 247 -12.60 21.83 20.71
C LEU A 247 -11.71 22.93 21.32
N LYS A 248 -10.84 22.56 22.24
CA LYS A 248 -9.74 23.39 22.76
C LYS A 248 -8.41 22.77 22.35
N LEU A 249 -7.49 23.61 21.91
CA LEU A 249 -6.14 23.19 21.54
C LEU A 249 -5.14 24.06 22.28
N ASP A 250 -4.19 23.46 22.96
CA ASP A 250 -3.02 24.16 23.49
C ASP A 250 -1.98 24.16 22.38
N LEU A 251 -1.78 25.31 21.71
CA LEU A 251 -0.82 25.41 20.60
C LEU A 251 -0.02 26.70 20.62
N ALA A 252 1.19 26.65 20.10
CA ALA A 252 2.02 27.82 19.83
C ALA A 252 1.74 28.34 18.41
N ILE A 253 1.30 29.59 18.31
CA ILE A 253 1.04 30.28 17.03
C ILE A 253 1.76 31.62 17.06
N THR A 254 2.59 31.87 16.05
CA THR A 254 3.14 33.20 15.82
C THR A 254 2.27 33.97 14.82
N ARG A 255 2.13 35.27 15.04
CA ARG A 255 1.44 36.21 14.14
C ARG A 255 2.40 37.15 13.43
N ARG A 256 3.69 37.09 13.77
CA ARG A 256 4.72 38.00 13.27
C ARG A 256 5.84 37.19 12.63
N ILE A 257 5.87 37.22 11.31
CA ILE A 257 6.81 36.50 10.47
C ILE A 257 7.29 37.43 9.35
N LEU A 258 8.58 37.34 9.01
CA LEU A 258 9.22 38.15 7.99
C LEU A 258 10.11 37.28 7.09
N PRO A 259 10.24 37.59 5.79
CA PRO A 259 11.27 36.99 4.94
C PRO A 259 12.68 37.18 5.53
N ARG A 260 13.58 36.19 5.35
CA ARG A 260 14.95 36.21 5.89
C ARG A 260 15.78 37.42 5.44
N GLU A 261 15.47 37.99 4.28
CA GLU A 261 16.10 39.18 3.71
C GLU A 261 15.62 40.50 4.34
N SER A 262 14.57 40.48 5.17
CA SER A 262 14.00 41.71 5.76
C SER A 262 14.99 42.43 6.66
N ARG A 263 15.13 43.75 6.50
CA ARG A 263 16.00 44.61 7.31
C ARG A 263 15.31 45.94 7.67
N PRO A 264 15.51 46.48 8.90
CA PRO A 264 16.17 45.84 10.04
C PRO A 264 15.31 44.68 10.58
N VAL A 265 15.95 43.70 11.22
CA VAL A 265 15.23 42.61 11.90
C VAL A 265 14.79 43.12 13.27
N PRO A 266 13.49 43.15 13.59
CA PRO A 266 13.01 43.57 14.90
C PRO A 266 13.63 42.74 16.03
N SER A 267 13.92 43.38 17.17
CA SER A 267 14.40 42.67 18.36
C SER A 267 13.40 41.61 18.81
N GLY A 268 13.92 40.46 19.28
CA GLY A 268 13.10 39.33 19.74
C GLY A 268 12.62 38.38 18.65
N MET A 269 13.00 38.58 17.38
CA MET A 269 12.74 37.59 16.33
C MET A 269 13.84 36.53 16.26
N GLU A 270 13.44 35.29 16.08
CA GLU A 270 14.31 34.13 15.91
C GLU A 270 14.27 33.66 14.46
N ALA A 271 15.40 33.11 14.01
CA ALA A 271 15.52 32.53 12.70
C ALA A 271 14.85 31.14 12.64
N ALA A 272 14.17 30.87 11.54
CA ALA A 272 13.39 29.65 11.35
C ALA A 272 13.23 29.32 9.86
N VAL A 273 12.72 28.11 9.58
CA VAL A 273 12.33 27.66 8.24
C VAL A 273 10.83 27.38 8.23
N LEU A 274 10.10 28.17 7.46
CA LEU A 274 8.67 27.98 7.22
C LEU A 274 8.47 26.82 6.24
N VAL A 275 7.78 25.77 6.69
CA VAL A 275 7.38 24.63 5.87
C VAL A 275 5.96 24.83 5.37
N GLU A 276 5.83 25.26 4.11
CA GLU A 276 4.57 25.29 3.40
C GLU A 276 4.16 23.85 3.09
N SER A 277 3.00 23.42 3.58
CA SER A 277 2.47 22.07 3.34
C SER A 277 1.17 22.14 2.53
N GLY A 278 0.79 21.03 1.89
CA GLY A 278 -0.37 20.96 0.99
C GLY A 278 -1.67 21.55 1.58
N HIS A 279 -2.50 22.14 0.71
CA HIS A 279 -3.78 22.75 1.09
C HIS A 279 -4.89 21.69 1.19
N MET A 280 -5.79 21.85 2.17
CA MET A 280 -7.00 21.04 2.30
C MET A 280 -8.20 21.98 2.39
N SER A 281 -9.09 21.89 1.40
CA SER A 281 -10.35 22.62 1.34
C SER A 281 -11.49 21.84 2.02
N GLY A 282 -12.65 22.48 2.22
CA GLY A 282 -13.84 21.86 2.80
C GLY A 282 -14.46 22.71 3.92
N ALA A 283 -15.42 22.13 4.66
CA ALA A 283 -16.14 22.82 5.74
C ALA A 283 -15.23 23.31 6.88
N HIS A 284 -14.06 22.69 7.04
CA HIS A 284 -13.03 23.09 7.98
C HIS A 284 -11.69 23.07 7.27
N PRO A 285 -11.37 24.13 6.51
CA PRO A 285 -10.15 24.15 5.72
C PRO A 285 -8.92 24.16 6.64
N LYS A 286 -7.78 23.77 6.08
CA LYS A 286 -6.51 23.95 6.76
C LYS A 286 -6.15 25.44 6.81
N HIS A 287 -5.63 25.90 7.94
CA HIS A 287 -5.34 27.32 8.18
C HIS A 287 -3.89 27.61 8.58
N TRP A 288 -3.04 26.58 8.72
CA TRP A 288 -1.68 26.76 9.28
C TRP A 288 -0.59 26.09 8.45
N HIS A 289 0.53 26.79 8.36
CA HIS A 289 1.85 26.23 8.11
C HIS A 289 2.60 26.06 9.44
N CYS A 290 3.78 25.44 9.39
CA CYS A 290 4.64 25.27 10.54
C CYS A 290 6.00 25.91 10.23
N ALA A 291 6.58 26.62 11.18
CA ALA A 291 7.93 27.16 11.07
C ALA A 291 8.81 26.52 12.15
N ILE A 292 9.89 25.87 11.72
CA ILE A 292 10.84 25.14 12.57
C ILE A 292 11.99 26.08 12.91
N TYR A 293 12.36 26.22 14.18
CA TYR A 293 13.49 27.05 14.60
C TYR A 293 14.81 26.51 14.03
N GLU A 294 15.84 27.35 13.92
CA GLU A 294 17.15 26.92 13.41
C GLU A 294 17.72 25.68 14.14
N PRO A 295 18.57 24.87 13.47
CA PRO A 295 19.17 23.68 14.04
C PRO A 295 19.92 23.98 15.35
N ASP A 296 19.72 23.15 16.37
CA ASP A 296 20.52 23.19 17.59
C ASP A 296 21.89 22.55 17.33
N LYS A 297 22.90 23.39 17.11
CA LYS A 297 24.28 22.95 16.84
C LYS A 297 24.92 22.20 18.01
N THR A 298 24.38 22.34 19.22
CA THR A 298 24.88 21.70 20.44
C THR A 298 24.23 20.35 20.70
N ALA A 299 23.02 20.13 20.18
CA ALA A 299 22.30 18.87 20.34
C ALA A 299 22.94 17.74 19.53
N THR A 300 23.12 16.57 20.14
CA THR A 300 23.60 15.36 19.44
C THR A 300 22.63 14.96 18.32
N PRO A 301 23.10 14.69 17.08
CA PRO A 301 22.25 14.13 16.03
C PRO A 301 21.60 12.82 16.46
N ILE A 302 20.34 12.63 16.07
CA ILE A 302 19.59 11.39 16.29
C ILE A 302 19.76 10.54 15.02
N PRO A 303 20.53 9.43 15.04
CA PRO A 303 20.72 8.60 13.86
C PRO A 303 19.37 8.03 13.35
N ILE A 304 19.17 8.05 12.04
CA ILE A 304 18.02 7.40 11.39
C ILE A 304 18.46 5.98 11.01
N PRO A 305 17.83 4.93 11.53
CA PRO A 305 18.14 3.56 11.11
C PRO A 305 17.93 3.35 9.60
N ASP A 306 18.79 2.57 8.96
CA ASP A 306 18.74 2.34 7.50
C ASP A 306 17.39 1.78 7.03
N GLU A 307 16.79 0.86 7.77
CA GLU A 307 15.45 0.32 7.48
C GLU A 307 14.38 1.42 7.54
N MET A 308 14.51 2.36 8.49
CA MET A 308 13.59 3.49 8.64
C MET A 308 13.72 4.47 7.47
N TRP A 309 14.96 4.77 7.06
CA TRP A 309 15.24 5.60 5.89
C TRP A 309 14.71 4.95 4.61
N ARG A 310 14.96 3.64 4.40
CA ARG A 310 14.43 2.86 3.28
C ARG A 310 12.91 2.94 3.22
N THR A 311 12.23 2.70 4.35
CA THR A 311 10.77 2.79 4.46
C THR A 311 10.25 4.18 4.04
N TYR A 312 10.90 5.25 4.52
CA TYR A 312 10.55 6.62 4.13
C TYR A 312 10.76 6.85 2.64
N TYR A 313 11.94 6.47 2.12
CA TYR A 313 12.34 6.71 0.75
C TYR A 313 11.38 6.03 -0.23
N GLU A 314 11.08 4.75 -0.04
CA GLU A 314 10.14 3.99 -0.87
C GLU A 314 8.73 4.62 -0.84
N ASP A 315 8.22 4.99 0.33
CA ASP A 315 6.91 5.66 0.43
C ASP A 315 6.89 7.02 -0.30
N SER A 316 8.02 7.73 -0.32
CA SER A 316 8.18 9.02 -1.01
C SER A 316 8.20 8.93 -2.54
N LEU A 317 8.50 7.73 -3.08
CA LEU A 317 8.45 7.44 -4.52
C LEU A 317 7.01 7.17 -5.00
N VAL A 318 6.10 6.79 -4.09
CA VAL A 318 4.71 6.47 -4.45
C VAL A 318 3.93 7.74 -4.78
N THR A 319 3.60 7.93 -6.07
CA THR A 319 2.75 9.04 -6.52
C THR A 319 1.31 8.83 -6.06
N ARG A 320 0.74 9.83 -5.37
CA ARG A 320 -0.61 9.73 -4.77
C ARG A 320 -1.52 10.91 -5.11
N GLY A 321 -1.35 11.47 -6.31
CA GLY A 321 -2.21 12.51 -6.89
C GLY A 321 -1.83 13.95 -6.54
N PHE A 322 -0.91 14.16 -5.60
CA PHE A 322 -0.32 15.47 -5.31
C PHE A 322 1.19 15.31 -5.12
N PRO A 323 2.01 16.28 -5.54
CA PRO A 323 3.44 16.28 -5.23
C PRO A 323 3.60 16.21 -3.71
N THR A 324 4.62 15.54 -3.19
CA THR A 324 4.99 15.59 -1.78
C THR A 324 6.44 16.01 -1.71
N ARG A 325 6.76 17.02 -0.90
CA ARG A 325 8.17 17.42 -0.69
C ARG A 325 8.96 16.20 -0.20
N ARG A 326 10.13 15.96 -0.80
CA ARG A 326 11.04 14.89 -0.39
C ARG A 326 12.15 15.45 0.51
N LEU A 327 12.70 14.57 1.33
CA LEU A 327 13.90 14.79 2.13
C LEU A 327 15.04 14.12 1.36
N GLU A 328 15.96 14.91 0.84
CA GLU A 328 16.97 14.43 -0.10
C GLU A 328 18.36 14.97 0.22
N LYS A 329 18.44 16.12 0.88
CA LYS A 329 19.68 16.86 1.09
C LYS A 329 19.85 17.30 2.53
N GLU A 330 21.11 17.46 2.92
CA GLU A 330 21.46 18.03 4.21
C GLU A 330 20.86 19.43 4.37
N GLY A 331 20.33 19.71 5.56
CA GLY A 331 19.61 20.94 5.87
C GLY A 331 18.13 20.90 5.50
N ASP A 332 17.60 19.84 4.89
CA ASP A 332 16.16 19.74 4.65
C ASP A 332 15.40 19.75 5.99
N PRO A 333 14.46 20.68 6.20
CA PRO A 333 13.66 20.70 7.42
C PRO A 333 12.78 19.46 7.45
N LEU A 334 12.49 18.91 8.63
CA LEU A 334 11.63 17.76 8.80
C LEU A 334 10.91 17.79 10.15
N PHE A 335 9.91 16.94 10.28
CA PHE A 335 9.23 16.67 11.54
C PHE A 335 9.53 15.23 11.92
N TYR A 336 9.67 14.97 13.22
CA TYR A 336 9.91 13.64 13.74
C TYR A 336 9.12 13.40 15.01
N LEU A 337 8.72 12.15 15.21
CA LEU A 337 7.97 11.69 16.36
C LEU A 337 8.91 10.90 17.26
N THR A 338 8.86 11.17 18.57
CA THR A 338 9.50 10.33 19.58
C THR A 338 8.49 9.55 20.40
N ASP A 339 8.93 8.48 21.04
CA ASP A 339 8.13 7.80 22.07
C ASP A 339 8.28 8.50 23.43
N GLU A 340 7.67 7.93 24.47
CA GLU A 340 7.73 8.46 25.85
C GLU A 340 9.15 8.37 26.46
N THR A 341 10.06 7.58 25.87
CA THR A 341 11.48 7.47 26.29
C THR A 341 12.38 8.47 25.56
N GLY A 342 11.86 9.16 24.55
CA GLY A 342 12.62 10.06 23.67
C GLY A 342 13.24 9.37 22.45
N SER A 343 12.97 8.08 22.24
CA SER A 343 13.48 7.34 21.09
C SER A 343 12.73 7.70 19.81
N LEU A 344 13.44 7.74 18.68
CA LEU A 344 12.86 8.08 17.37
C LEU A 344 11.86 7.00 16.92
N VAL A 345 10.60 7.40 16.71
CA VAL A 345 9.55 6.53 16.16
C VAL A 345 9.56 6.57 14.64
N PHE A 346 9.45 7.76 14.05
CA PHE A 346 9.51 7.98 12.60
C PHE A 346 9.64 9.48 12.27
N PHE A 347 9.81 9.82 10.98
CA PHE A 347 9.96 11.20 10.52
C PHE A 347 9.29 11.43 9.16
N GLY A 348 9.14 12.71 8.79
CA GLY A 348 8.68 13.07 7.47
C GLY A 348 8.69 14.57 7.16
N PRO A 349 8.40 14.94 5.91
CA PRO A 349 8.59 16.29 5.38
C PRO A 349 7.50 17.30 5.82
N THR A 350 6.44 16.86 6.46
CA THR A 350 5.33 17.72 6.91
C THR A 350 4.81 17.22 8.25
N MET A 351 4.30 18.11 9.11
CA MET A 351 3.84 17.79 10.46
C MET A 351 2.95 16.53 10.55
N MET A 352 1.97 16.37 9.66
CA MET A 352 1.09 15.19 9.61
C MET A 352 1.61 14.17 8.57
N PHE A 353 2.84 13.71 8.76
CA PHE A 353 3.49 12.75 7.88
C PHE A 353 2.89 11.34 8.02
N ARG A 354 3.19 10.47 7.06
CA ARG A 354 2.74 9.08 7.08
C ARG A 354 3.69 8.27 7.95
N VAL A 355 3.15 7.32 8.71
CA VAL A 355 3.92 6.46 9.60
C VAL A 355 3.77 5.00 9.18
N PRO A 356 4.80 4.16 9.37
CA PRO A 356 4.64 2.72 9.21
C PRO A 356 3.71 2.17 10.29
N TYR A 357 2.98 1.10 9.97
CA TYR A 357 2.33 0.30 11.00
C TYR A 357 3.37 -0.41 11.87
N PRO A 358 3.06 -0.68 13.16
CA PRO A 358 3.96 -1.43 14.01
C PRO A 358 4.10 -2.90 13.57
N GLN A 359 3.04 -3.48 13.00
CA GLN A 359 3.04 -4.86 12.50
C GLN A 359 3.15 -4.90 10.97
N THR A 360 3.85 -5.91 10.46
CA THR A 360 3.84 -6.27 9.04
C THR A 360 2.62 -7.17 8.78
N PRO A 361 2.08 -7.22 7.55
CA PRO A 361 1.05 -8.20 7.20
C PRO A 361 1.47 -9.64 7.50
N PHE A 362 2.75 -9.99 7.30
CA PHE A 362 3.29 -11.32 7.64
C PHE A 362 3.28 -11.62 9.15
N ALA A 363 3.48 -10.61 10.00
CA ALA A 363 3.40 -10.79 11.46
C ALA A 363 1.97 -11.11 11.94
N LEU A 364 0.95 -10.79 11.15
CA LEU A 364 -0.45 -11.15 11.39
C LEU A 364 -0.83 -12.53 10.81
N VAL A 365 0.14 -13.31 10.33
CA VAL A 365 -0.04 -14.73 10.03
C VAL A 365 0.37 -15.54 11.27
N PRO A 366 -0.49 -16.46 11.77
CA PRO A 366 -0.17 -17.33 12.90
C PRO A 366 1.15 -18.06 12.67
N SER A 367 2.00 -18.15 13.70
CA SER A 367 3.37 -18.68 13.57
C SER A 367 3.38 -20.11 13.02
N ASN A 368 2.48 -20.96 13.49
CA ASN A 368 2.32 -22.35 13.06
C ASN A 368 1.92 -22.51 11.58
N LEU A 369 1.48 -21.43 10.92
CA LEU A 369 1.08 -21.44 9.51
C LEU A 369 2.16 -20.91 8.57
N ARG A 370 3.32 -20.51 9.09
CA ARG A 370 4.40 -19.85 8.32
C ARG A 370 5.81 -20.37 8.66
N GLU A 371 5.90 -21.58 9.21
CA GLU A 371 7.17 -22.20 9.59
C GLU A 371 7.91 -22.70 8.32
N SER A 372 9.01 -22.05 7.95
CA SER A 372 9.74 -22.34 6.70
C SER A 372 10.25 -23.79 6.60
N ASN A 373 10.56 -24.45 7.72
CA ASN A 373 11.10 -25.82 7.74
C ASN A 373 10.06 -26.92 7.44
N ASN A 374 8.77 -26.62 7.60
CA ASN A 374 7.72 -27.58 7.31
C ASN A 374 7.57 -27.70 5.80
N ILE A 375 7.69 -28.89 5.22
CA ILE A 375 7.42 -29.09 3.79
C ILE A 375 5.93 -29.30 3.62
N ASP A 376 5.25 -28.53 2.79
CA ASP A 376 3.85 -28.77 2.44
C ASP A 376 3.73 -29.49 1.08
N LEU A 377 2.50 -29.91 0.74
CA LEU A 377 2.24 -30.64 -0.50
C LEU A 377 2.64 -29.84 -1.76
N ALA A 378 2.43 -28.52 -1.75
CA ALA A 378 2.79 -27.67 -2.87
C ALA A 378 4.32 -27.56 -3.00
N GLU A 379 5.06 -27.44 -1.91
CA GLU A 379 6.51 -27.48 -1.92
C GLU A 379 7.06 -28.84 -2.36
N ALA A 380 6.44 -29.94 -1.94
CA ALA A 380 6.83 -31.28 -2.37
C ALA A 380 6.75 -31.41 -3.91
N ILE A 381 5.64 -30.96 -4.52
CA ILE A 381 5.39 -31.08 -5.96
C ILE A 381 6.16 -30.02 -6.77
N PHE A 382 6.07 -28.76 -6.37
CA PHE A 382 6.53 -27.61 -7.16
C PHE A 382 7.92 -27.09 -6.76
N GLY A 383 8.49 -27.59 -5.67
CA GLY A 383 9.78 -27.17 -5.14
C GLY A 383 9.72 -25.86 -4.36
N TRP A 384 10.90 -25.39 -3.92
CA TRP A 384 11.08 -24.14 -3.17
C TRP A 384 12.48 -23.56 -3.43
N ILE A 385 12.63 -22.28 -3.16
CA ILE A 385 13.92 -21.58 -3.25
C ILE A 385 14.57 -21.47 -1.85
N PRO A 386 15.89 -21.30 -1.77
CA PRO A 386 16.54 -20.96 -0.51
C PRO A 386 15.96 -19.69 0.11
N GLU A 387 15.77 -19.70 1.43
CA GLU A 387 15.39 -18.57 2.26
C GLU A 387 16.40 -18.40 3.41
N PRO A 388 16.48 -17.23 4.08
CA PRO A 388 17.34 -17.06 5.25
C PRO A 388 17.11 -18.11 6.33
N GLU A 389 15.87 -18.57 6.50
CA GLU A 389 15.47 -19.59 7.46
C GLU A 389 15.67 -21.04 6.93
N ARG A 390 15.97 -21.22 5.63
CA ARG A 390 16.12 -22.52 4.96
C ARG A 390 17.12 -22.44 3.81
N GLU A 391 18.37 -22.82 4.07
CA GLU A 391 19.50 -22.60 3.14
C GLU A 391 19.43 -23.38 1.82
N HIS A 392 18.77 -24.54 1.80
CA HIS A 392 18.74 -25.42 0.63
C HIS A 392 17.43 -25.28 -0.15
N GLY A 393 17.54 -25.00 -1.44
CA GLY A 393 16.43 -25.05 -2.39
C GLY A 393 16.18 -26.46 -2.92
N ARG A 394 15.01 -26.66 -3.54
CA ARG A 394 14.68 -27.90 -4.26
C ARG A 394 13.91 -27.58 -5.53
N ALA A 395 14.32 -28.19 -6.64
CA ALA A 395 13.63 -28.05 -7.90
C ALA A 395 12.24 -28.73 -7.85
N GLY A 396 11.28 -28.14 -8.54
CA GLY A 396 9.98 -28.76 -8.73
C GLY A 396 10.07 -30.01 -9.60
N ARG A 397 9.12 -30.92 -9.42
CA ARG A 397 9.00 -32.18 -10.18
C ARG A 397 7.87 -32.15 -11.21
N VAL A 398 7.40 -30.95 -11.55
CA VAL A 398 6.33 -30.71 -12.52
C VAL A 398 6.70 -29.60 -13.49
N TYR A 399 6.36 -29.80 -14.76
CA TYR A 399 6.57 -28.87 -15.85
C TYR A 399 5.28 -28.69 -16.64
N PHE A 400 4.89 -27.44 -16.86
CA PHE A 400 3.68 -27.08 -17.60
C PHE A 400 4.11 -26.55 -18.96
N THR A 401 3.60 -27.15 -20.03
CA THR A 401 3.80 -26.57 -21.36
C THR A 401 2.97 -25.30 -21.50
N GLU A 402 3.35 -24.50 -22.47
CA GLU A 402 2.51 -23.47 -23.05
C GLU A 402 1.15 -24.06 -23.45
N ALA A 403 0.06 -23.33 -23.19
CA ALA A 403 -1.26 -23.73 -23.67
C ALA A 403 -1.57 -23.04 -24.98
N ALA A 404 -1.49 -23.82 -26.06
CA ALA A 404 -1.77 -23.34 -27.39
C ALA A 404 -3.29 -23.34 -27.63
N CYS A 405 -3.80 -22.26 -28.24
CA CYS A 405 -5.17 -22.22 -28.73
C CYS A 405 -5.40 -23.36 -29.75
N GLU A 406 -6.49 -24.11 -29.61
CA GLU A 406 -6.80 -25.16 -30.58
C GLU A 406 -7.04 -24.57 -31.98
N ALA A 407 -6.54 -25.27 -33.00
CA ALA A 407 -6.68 -24.87 -34.40
C ALA A 407 -8.15 -24.91 -34.86
N GLY A 408 -8.49 -24.06 -35.83
CA GLY A 408 -9.83 -24.03 -36.45
C GLY A 408 -10.89 -23.25 -35.67
N GLN A 409 -10.52 -22.57 -34.58
CA GLN A 409 -11.44 -21.68 -33.85
C GLN A 409 -11.47 -20.29 -34.51
N GLU A 410 -12.67 -19.81 -34.86
CA GLU A 410 -12.87 -18.49 -35.48
C GLU A 410 -13.36 -17.43 -34.49
N GLY A 411 -12.96 -16.17 -34.75
CA GLY A 411 -13.39 -15.01 -33.97
C GLY A 411 -13.07 -15.14 -32.47
N ILE A 412 -11.88 -15.63 -32.13
CA ILE A 412 -11.46 -15.93 -30.75
C ILE A 412 -11.32 -14.69 -29.85
N TRP A 413 -11.24 -13.49 -30.43
CA TRP A 413 -11.09 -12.25 -29.69
C TRP A 413 -12.45 -11.74 -29.18
N LEU A 414 -12.45 -11.07 -28.02
CA LEU A 414 -13.65 -10.40 -27.50
C LEU A 414 -14.05 -9.17 -28.34
N SER A 415 -13.07 -8.55 -28.99
CA SER A 415 -13.16 -7.34 -29.81
C SER A 415 -12.08 -7.38 -30.88
N ASP A 416 -12.36 -6.81 -32.06
CA ASP A 416 -11.40 -6.73 -33.16
C ASP A 416 -10.21 -5.83 -32.83
N GLU A 417 -10.45 -4.77 -32.06
CA GLU A 417 -9.45 -3.83 -31.57
C GLU A 417 -9.17 -3.99 -30.07
N ALA A 418 -8.00 -3.53 -29.63
CA ALA A 418 -7.68 -3.40 -28.22
C ALA A 418 -8.71 -2.54 -27.47
N ILE A 419 -9.10 -3.00 -26.28
CA ILE A 419 -10.09 -2.32 -25.44
C ILE A 419 -9.42 -1.70 -24.23
N THR A 420 -10.03 -0.64 -23.71
CA THR A 420 -9.66 -0.07 -22.41
C THR A 420 -10.53 -0.73 -21.34
N PRO A 421 -9.97 -1.47 -20.38
CA PRO A 421 -10.76 -2.07 -19.31
C PRO A 421 -11.11 -1.04 -18.25
N ARG A 422 -12.22 -1.29 -17.54
CA ARG A 422 -12.60 -0.51 -16.35
C ARG A 422 -11.49 -0.51 -15.29
N VAL A 423 -11.28 0.62 -14.63
CA VAL A 423 -10.21 0.76 -13.64
C VAL A 423 -10.48 -0.06 -12.39
N LEU A 424 -9.63 -1.07 -12.16
CA LEU A 424 -9.52 -1.78 -10.91
C LEU A 424 -8.44 -1.10 -10.06
N ALA A 425 -8.82 -0.06 -9.32
CA ALA A 425 -7.90 0.73 -8.51
C ALA A 425 -7.00 -0.13 -7.60
N SER A 426 -5.79 0.35 -7.30
CA SER A 426 -4.85 -0.38 -6.45
C SER A 426 -5.30 -0.46 -4.99
N PRO A 427 -4.96 -1.55 -4.27
CA PRO A 427 -5.26 -1.65 -2.85
C PRO A 427 -4.60 -0.52 -2.06
N LYS A 428 -5.26 -0.05 -1.00
CA LYS A 428 -4.75 1.00 -0.12
C LYS A 428 -4.46 0.41 1.27
N PRO A 429 -3.34 0.77 1.93
CA PRO A 429 -3.04 0.35 3.31
C PRO A 429 -4.11 0.73 4.36
N THR A 430 -4.99 1.68 4.03
CA THR A 430 -6.10 2.13 4.86
C THR A 430 -7.39 1.32 4.63
N THR A 431 -7.37 0.31 3.76
CA THR A 431 -8.50 -0.58 3.46
C THR A 431 -8.35 -1.93 4.16
N PHE A 432 -7.70 -1.93 5.33
CA PHE A 432 -7.35 -3.09 6.13
C PHE A 432 -8.55 -3.99 6.49
N GLN A 433 -9.76 -3.44 6.59
CA GLN A 433 -10.97 -4.17 7.00
C GLN A 433 -11.33 -5.32 6.04
N HIS A 434 -10.94 -5.22 4.76
CA HIS A 434 -11.14 -6.31 3.80
C HIS A 434 -10.11 -7.42 3.94
N TYR A 435 -8.91 -7.10 4.44
CA TYR A 435 -7.76 -8.02 4.49
C TYR A 435 -7.55 -8.66 5.85
N LEU A 436 -8.08 -8.08 6.93
CA LEU A 436 -8.00 -8.60 8.29
C LEU A 436 -9.34 -9.14 8.78
N VAL A 437 -9.29 -10.17 9.61
CA VAL A 437 -10.47 -10.71 10.31
C VAL A 437 -11.01 -9.66 11.28
N GLN A 438 -12.31 -9.37 11.19
CA GLN A 438 -13.03 -8.45 12.09
C GLN A 438 -13.92 -9.30 13.00
N ASP A 439 -13.32 -9.80 14.09
CA ASP A 439 -13.96 -10.70 15.03
C ASP A 439 -14.69 -9.91 16.13
N LYS A 440 -16.02 -9.97 16.12
CA LYS A 440 -16.87 -9.30 17.12
C LYS A 440 -16.63 -9.82 18.54
N GLU A 441 -16.34 -11.10 18.70
CA GLU A 441 -16.11 -11.71 20.03
C GLU A 441 -14.82 -11.17 20.65
N ARG A 442 -13.89 -10.72 19.81
CA ARG A 442 -12.64 -10.03 20.20
C ARG A 442 -12.77 -8.50 20.20
N GLY A 443 -13.99 -7.98 20.13
CA GLY A 443 -14.25 -6.54 20.16
C GLY A 443 -14.06 -5.80 18.83
N HIS A 444 -13.92 -6.53 17.72
CA HIS A 444 -13.69 -5.97 16.38
C HIS A 444 -14.94 -6.04 15.48
N ASP A 445 -15.91 -5.14 15.66
CA ASP A 445 -17.16 -5.13 14.87
C ASP A 445 -17.00 -4.43 13.49
N PRO A 446 -17.17 -5.15 12.36
CA PRO A 446 -17.10 -4.56 11.02
C PRO A 446 -18.15 -3.45 10.77
N ASN A 447 -19.23 -3.39 11.55
CA ASN A 447 -20.28 -2.37 11.43
C ASN A 447 -20.03 -1.12 12.29
N ASN A 448 -19.05 -1.18 13.20
CA ASN A 448 -18.67 -0.07 14.06
C ASN A 448 -17.26 0.39 13.72
N LYS A 449 -17.15 1.57 13.10
CA LYS A 449 -15.86 2.13 12.70
C LYS A 449 -14.87 2.28 13.85
N GLN A 450 -15.34 2.46 15.08
CA GLN A 450 -14.45 2.63 16.25
C GLN A 450 -13.90 1.32 16.80
N GLN A 451 -14.31 0.19 16.22
CA GLN A 451 -13.97 -1.16 16.64
C GLN A 451 -13.46 -1.95 15.43
N LEU A 452 -12.73 -1.33 14.50
CA LEU A 452 -12.13 -2.09 13.41
C LEU A 452 -10.71 -2.52 13.79
N ALA A 453 -10.38 -3.79 13.58
CA ALA A 453 -9.02 -4.30 13.63
C ALA A 453 -8.23 -3.78 12.42
N HIS A 454 -7.03 -3.25 12.65
CA HIS A 454 -6.12 -2.73 11.63
C HIS A 454 -4.70 -3.29 11.81
N TYR A 455 -3.75 -2.94 10.94
CA TYR A 455 -2.35 -3.41 11.04
C TYR A 455 -1.56 -2.88 12.26
N ALA A 456 -2.23 -2.19 13.18
CA ALA A 456 -1.68 -1.85 14.50
C ALA A 456 -2.35 -2.61 15.65
N THR A 457 -3.36 -3.43 15.33
CA THR A 457 -3.98 -4.37 16.26
C THR A 457 -3.00 -5.52 16.53
N PRO A 458 -2.84 -5.97 17.79
CA PRO A 458 -1.96 -7.07 18.14
C PRO A 458 -2.26 -8.38 17.36
N PRO A 459 -1.24 -9.17 16.99
CA PRO A 459 -1.43 -10.45 16.27
C PRO A 459 -2.27 -11.50 17.01
N ASN A 460 -2.37 -11.41 18.33
CA ASN A 460 -3.22 -12.28 19.13
C ASN A 460 -4.69 -11.85 19.14
N GLU A 461 -5.05 -10.71 18.56
CA GLU A 461 -6.43 -10.20 18.47
C GLU A 461 -7.01 -10.30 17.05
N THR A 462 -6.19 -10.20 16.01
CA THR A 462 -6.61 -10.33 14.61
C THR A 462 -5.55 -11.04 13.78
N THR A 463 -5.97 -11.58 12.64
CA THR A 463 -5.12 -12.27 11.66
C THR A 463 -5.47 -11.79 10.25
N ILE A 464 -4.59 -12.05 9.29
CA ILE A 464 -4.96 -11.90 7.89
C ILE A 464 -6.10 -12.87 7.53
N ARG A 465 -6.93 -12.48 6.57
CA ARG A 465 -8.15 -13.25 6.25
C ARG A 465 -7.86 -14.56 5.51
N GLY A 466 -6.70 -14.71 4.86
CA GLY A 466 -6.28 -15.92 4.16
C GLY A 466 -5.90 -15.68 2.70
N HIS A 467 -6.17 -16.64 1.83
CA HIS A 467 -5.81 -16.60 0.42
C HIS A 467 -6.85 -15.83 -0.39
N LYS A 468 -6.42 -14.71 -0.97
CA LYS A 468 -7.28 -13.84 -1.79
C LYS A 468 -7.56 -14.49 -3.16
N LEU A 469 -8.83 -14.76 -3.46
CA LEU A 469 -9.30 -15.29 -4.75
C LEU A 469 -10.34 -14.38 -5.39
N TYR A 470 -10.32 -14.32 -6.72
CA TYR A 470 -11.35 -13.65 -7.51
C TYR A 470 -12.36 -14.70 -7.98
N TRP A 471 -13.63 -14.52 -7.64
CA TRP A 471 -14.66 -15.48 -8.05
C TRP A 471 -15.02 -15.32 -9.53
N HIS A 472 -15.18 -16.45 -10.21
CA HIS A 472 -15.67 -16.52 -11.57
C HIS A 472 -17.06 -15.89 -11.71
N ARG A 473 -17.30 -15.19 -12.82
CA ARG A 473 -18.62 -14.64 -13.14
C ARG A 473 -19.12 -15.35 -14.39
N ASP A 474 -20.31 -15.94 -14.31
CA ASP A 474 -20.79 -16.90 -15.32
C ASP A 474 -21.38 -16.26 -16.58
N SER A 475 -21.22 -14.94 -16.78
CA SER A 475 -21.66 -14.20 -17.97
C SER A 475 -20.99 -12.82 -17.99
N VAL A 476 -19.90 -12.66 -18.74
CA VAL A 476 -19.16 -11.40 -18.86
C VAL A 476 -18.98 -11.08 -20.34
N GLY A 477 -19.62 -10.01 -20.80
CA GLY A 477 -19.51 -9.51 -22.17
C GLY A 477 -18.54 -8.33 -22.29
N LEU A 478 -18.41 -7.82 -23.52
CA LEU A 478 -17.55 -6.66 -23.81
C LEU A 478 -17.89 -5.44 -22.94
N ASP A 479 -19.18 -5.12 -22.81
CA ASP A 479 -19.63 -3.93 -22.07
C ASP A 479 -19.42 -4.05 -20.56
N ASP A 480 -19.25 -5.25 -20.01
CA ASP A 480 -18.92 -5.47 -18.60
C ASP A 480 -17.46 -5.15 -18.28
N VAL A 481 -16.58 -5.31 -19.27
CA VAL A 481 -15.12 -5.17 -19.13
C VAL A 481 -14.65 -3.81 -19.62
N ARG A 482 -15.20 -3.35 -20.74
CA ARG A 482 -14.81 -2.11 -21.41
C ARG A 482 -15.25 -0.89 -20.59
N GLU A 483 -14.35 0.08 -20.48
CA GLU A 483 -14.63 1.41 -19.96
C GLU A 483 -15.23 2.29 -21.08
N GLN A 484 -16.09 3.24 -20.72
CA GLN A 484 -16.55 4.23 -21.70
C GLN A 484 -15.40 5.18 -22.07
N VAL A 485 -15.27 5.50 -23.36
CA VAL A 485 -14.22 6.38 -23.89
C VAL A 485 -14.22 7.71 -23.13
N GLN A 486 -13.09 8.04 -22.49
CA GLN A 486 -12.86 9.32 -21.83
C GLN A 486 -11.72 10.09 -22.52
N ASP A 487 -11.65 11.39 -22.23
CA ASP A 487 -10.52 12.23 -22.62
C ASP A 487 -9.22 11.72 -21.96
N TRP A 488 -8.35 11.14 -22.79
CA TRP A 488 -7.05 10.60 -22.39
C TRP A 488 -6.05 11.66 -21.90
N SER A 489 -6.35 12.96 -22.04
CA SER A 489 -5.46 14.05 -21.63
C SER A 489 -5.17 14.10 -20.13
N THR A 490 -6.06 13.53 -19.30
CA THR A 490 -5.94 13.54 -17.83
C THR A 490 -5.79 12.14 -17.23
N ASP A 491 -5.70 11.11 -18.07
CA ASP A 491 -5.74 9.73 -17.65
C ASP A 491 -4.36 9.22 -17.18
N THR A 492 -4.37 8.48 -16.07
CA THR A 492 -3.19 7.98 -15.38
C THR A 492 -3.31 6.53 -14.94
N GLN A 493 -4.46 5.91 -15.19
CA GLN A 493 -4.82 4.61 -14.59
C GLN A 493 -5.31 3.60 -15.61
N HIS A 494 -5.80 4.03 -16.77
CA HIS A 494 -6.23 3.06 -17.77
C HIS A 494 -5.04 2.46 -18.54
N THR A 495 -5.31 1.27 -19.05
CA THR A 495 -4.42 0.46 -19.88
C THR A 495 -5.20 0.03 -21.11
N ALA A 496 -4.54 -0.57 -22.10
CA ALA A 496 -5.20 -1.36 -23.12
C ALA A 496 -4.99 -2.86 -22.90
N ILE A 497 -5.96 -3.67 -23.30
CA ILE A 497 -5.92 -5.13 -23.31
C ILE A 497 -6.66 -5.67 -24.54
N ARG A 498 -6.26 -6.86 -25.02
CA ARG A 498 -6.96 -7.59 -26.08
C ARG A 498 -7.31 -9.01 -25.60
N PRO A 499 -8.43 -9.18 -24.88
CA PRO A 499 -8.81 -10.47 -24.31
C PRO A 499 -9.38 -11.42 -25.37
N VAL A 500 -9.22 -12.72 -25.16
CA VAL A 500 -9.99 -13.75 -25.86
C VAL A 500 -11.40 -13.84 -25.28
N LYS A 501 -12.39 -14.22 -26.09
CA LYS A 501 -13.79 -14.39 -25.66
C LYS A 501 -13.98 -15.67 -24.84
N ALA A 502 -15.16 -15.84 -24.24
CA ALA A 502 -15.56 -17.12 -23.66
C ALA A 502 -15.78 -18.20 -24.76
N GLY A 503 -15.61 -19.48 -24.39
CA GLY A 503 -15.70 -20.64 -25.28
C GLY A 503 -14.44 -20.95 -26.09
N VAL A 504 -13.34 -20.19 -25.92
CA VAL A 504 -12.06 -20.50 -26.58
C VAL A 504 -11.36 -21.65 -25.85
N THR A 505 -10.87 -22.61 -26.61
CA THR A 505 -10.24 -23.82 -26.09
C THR A 505 -8.73 -23.79 -26.31
N PHE A 506 -7.98 -24.19 -25.28
CA PHE A 506 -6.52 -24.30 -25.27
C PHE A 506 -6.11 -25.71 -24.87
N ARG A 507 -5.00 -26.22 -25.43
CA ARG A 507 -4.39 -27.50 -25.05
C ARG A 507 -2.99 -27.32 -24.50
N PHE A 508 -2.68 -28.07 -23.45
CA PHE A 508 -1.36 -28.14 -22.86
C PHE A 508 -1.13 -29.49 -22.19
N ARG A 509 0.11 -29.75 -21.80
CA ARG A 509 0.49 -30.92 -21.02
C ARG A 509 1.14 -30.50 -19.71
N ILE A 510 0.87 -31.29 -18.68
CA ILE A 510 1.58 -31.24 -17.41
C ILE A 510 2.46 -32.48 -17.35
N TYR A 511 3.77 -32.30 -17.49
CA TYR A 511 4.75 -33.36 -17.26
C TYR A 511 5.07 -33.42 -15.78
N PHE A 512 5.21 -34.63 -15.25
CA PHE A 512 5.62 -34.85 -13.88
C PHE A 512 6.62 -35.99 -13.79
N GLU A 513 7.55 -35.87 -12.85
CA GLU A 513 8.61 -36.84 -12.65
C GLU A 513 8.62 -37.32 -11.21
N ASN A 514 8.66 -38.64 -11.04
CA ASN A 514 8.93 -39.27 -9.75
C ASN A 514 7.99 -38.80 -8.61
N LEU A 515 6.71 -38.57 -8.92
CA LEU A 515 5.68 -38.22 -7.94
C LEU A 515 5.15 -39.45 -7.21
N ARG A 516 4.80 -39.31 -5.92
CA ARG A 516 4.17 -40.37 -5.12
C ARG A 516 2.65 -40.36 -5.32
N ASP A 517 1.98 -41.46 -4.94
CA ASP A 517 0.51 -41.57 -5.03
C ASP A 517 -0.21 -40.40 -4.36
N PHE A 518 0.21 -40.03 -3.15
CA PHE A 518 -0.39 -38.91 -2.41
C PHE A 518 -0.20 -37.53 -3.06
N GLU A 519 0.73 -37.41 -4.02
CA GLU A 519 1.00 -36.17 -4.75
C GLU A 519 0.15 -36.04 -6.01
N LEU A 520 -0.40 -37.16 -6.49
CA LEU A 520 -1.24 -37.22 -7.69
C LEU A 520 -2.74 -37.14 -7.37
N GLY A 521 -3.13 -37.31 -6.10
CA GLY A 521 -4.52 -37.27 -5.63
C GLY A 521 -5.03 -38.63 -5.22
#